data_AF-A0A6L7MY41-F1
#
_entry.id   AF-A0A6L7MY41-F1
#
_cell.length_a   1.000
_cell.length_b   1.000
_cell.length_c   1.000
_cell.angle_alpha   90.00
_cell.angle_beta   90.00
_cell.angle_gamma   90.00
#
_symmetry.space_group_name_H-M   'P 1'
#
loop_
_entity.id
_entity.type
_entity.pdbx_description
1 polymer ?
#
loop_
_entity_poly.entity_id
_entity_poly.type
_entity_poly.pdbx_seq_one_letter_code
_entity_poly.pdbx_strand_id
1 'polypeptide(L)'
;MTDPFAVWRFRFRGKARVLMAMVQCFLDEPAKGLHPSQIARGAGIPIYDVARRLNSTPELFVRLPGLRDGIVRYRLASSVAARGPEEIEALIARHARRETWLLYALVAIIFLILLVPVMVMVPTFL
;
A
#
# COMPACT_ATOMS: atom_id res chain seq x y z
N MET A 1 -8.92 7.42 -17.49
CA MET A 1 -9.66 8.05 -16.38
C MET A 1 -8.68 8.20 -15.22
N THR A 2 -8.00 9.34 -15.16
CA THR A 2 -6.97 9.66 -14.17
C THR A 2 -7.64 10.35 -12.99
N ASP A 3 -7.85 9.63 -11.90
CA ASP A 3 -8.34 10.20 -10.64
C ASP A 3 -7.30 11.19 -10.10
N PRO A 4 -7.61 12.49 -9.94
CA PRO A 4 -6.67 13.48 -9.39
C PRO A 4 -6.29 13.17 -7.94
N PHE A 5 -7.04 12.29 -7.26
CA PHE A 5 -6.77 11.79 -5.93
C PHE A 5 -6.01 10.44 -5.91
N ALA A 6 -5.60 9.90 -7.07
CA ALA A 6 -4.88 8.63 -7.13
C ALA A 6 -3.54 8.66 -6.35
N VAL A 7 -2.91 9.84 -6.26
CA VAL A 7 -1.71 10.09 -5.45
C VAL A 7 -1.98 9.89 -3.95
N TRP A 8 -3.23 10.01 -3.51
CA TRP A 8 -3.63 9.91 -2.10
C TRP A 8 -4.19 8.55 -1.67
N ARG A 9 -4.04 7.51 -2.49
CA ARG A 9 -4.40 6.17 -2.02
C ARG A 9 -3.38 5.70 -0.99
N PHE A 10 -3.76 5.72 0.28
CA PHE A 10 -3.03 5.00 1.33
C PHE A 10 -2.87 3.53 0.97
N ARG A 11 -1.64 3.13 0.67
CA ARG A 11 -1.27 1.78 0.23
C ARG A 11 -0.98 0.91 1.44
N PHE A 12 -0.34 1.46 2.47
CA PHE A 12 0.13 0.75 3.65
C PHE A 12 -0.71 1.04 4.91
N ARG A 13 -1.14 2.28 5.10
CA ARG A 13 -1.89 2.73 6.28
C ARG A 13 -3.24 2.00 6.38
N GLY A 14 -3.51 1.42 7.56
CA GLY A 14 -4.71 0.62 7.83
C GLY A 14 -4.76 -0.74 7.13
N LYS A 15 -3.70 -1.11 6.40
CA LYS A 15 -3.66 -2.27 5.51
C LYS A 15 -2.47 -3.20 5.77
N ALA A 16 -1.63 -2.88 6.74
CA ALA A 16 -0.42 -3.62 7.07
C ALA A 16 -0.69 -5.12 7.34
N ARG A 17 -1.70 -5.46 8.14
CA ARG A 17 -2.06 -6.86 8.43
C ARG A 17 -2.43 -7.66 7.18
N VAL A 18 -3.19 -7.04 6.28
CA VAL A 18 -3.59 -7.66 5.01
C VAL A 18 -2.39 -7.84 4.07
N LEU A 19 -1.51 -6.84 4.00
CA LEU A 19 -0.27 -6.92 3.24
C LEU A 19 0.63 -8.02 3.78
N MET A 20 0.75 -8.14 5.10
CA MET A 20 1.53 -9.20 5.75
C MET A 20 0.94 -10.58 5.47
N ALA A 21 -0.39 -10.74 5.54
CA ALA A 21 -1.05 -11.99 5.16
C ALA A 21 -0.78 -12.38 3.70
N MET A 22 -0.79 -11.41 2.78
CA MET A 22 -0.42 -11.66 1.37
C MET A 22 1.05 -12.04 1.23
N VAL A 23 1.96 -11.36 1.94
CA VAL A 23 3.39 -11.68 1.98
C VAL A 23 3.62 -13.09 2.49
N GLN A 24 2.92 -13.50 3.56
CA GLN A 24 3.05 -14.82 4.14
C GLN A 24 2.78 -15.93 3.11
N CYS A 25 1.75 -15.77 2.27
CA CYS A 25 1.48 -16.73 1.19
C CYS A 25 2.67 -16.93 0.24
N PHE A 26 3.46 -15.88 -0.02
CA PHE A 26 4.67 -15.99 -0.85
C PHE A 26 5.87 -16.54 -0.09
N LEU A 27 5.92 -16.36 1.24
CA LEU A 27 6.94 -16.95 2.10
C LEU A 27 6.72 -18.46 2.29
N ASP A 28 5.46 -18.90 2.31
CA ASP A 28 5.10 -20.31 2.43
C ASP A 28 5.40 -21.10 1.14
N GLU A 29 5.33 -20.43 -0.03
CA GLU A 29 5.69 -21.01 -1.35
C GLU A 29 6.84 -20.23 -2.02
N PRO A 30 8.07 -20.25 -1.44
CA PRO A 30 9.19 -19.48 -1.95
C PRO A 30 9.59 -19.99 -3.34
N ALA A 31 9.98 -19.08 -4.23
CA ALA A 31 10.30 -19.32 -5.64
C ALA A 31 9.11 -19.65 -6.57
N LYS A 32 7.87 -19.78 -6.09
CA LYS A 32 6.72 -19.93 -6.98
C LYS A 32 6.09 -18.57 -7.30
N GLY A 33 5.75 -18.36 -8.56
CA GLY A 33 4.92 -17.22 -8.94
C GLY A 33 3.46 -17.54 -8.62
N LEU A 34 2.84 -16.81 -7.68
CA LEU A 34 1.46 -17.06 -7.26
C LEU A 34 0.48 -16.26 -8.12
N HIS A 35 -0.65 -16.91 -8.45
CA HIS A 35 -1.77 -16.25 -9.09
C HIS A 35 -2.61 -15.49 -8.04
N PRO A 36 -3.24 -14.34 -8.38
CA PRO A 36 -4.12 -13.60 -7.46
C PRO A 36 -5.20 -14.46 -6.78
N SER A 37 -5.73 -15.47 -7.47
CA SER A 37 -6.72 -16.40 -6.90
C SER A 37 -6.16 -17.37 -5.84
N GLN A 38 -4.86 -17.67 -5.89
CA GLN A 38 -4.19 -18.48 -4.86
C GLN A 38 -3.95 -17.63 -3.62
N ILE A 39 -3.46 -16.41 -3.81
CA ILE A 39 -3.21 -15.45 -2.73
C ILE A 39 -4.53 -15.08 -2.03
N ALA A 40 -5.61 -14.88 -2.77
CA ALA A 40 -6.94 -14.62 -2.22
C ALA A 40 -7.41 -15.73 -1.28
N ARG A 41 -7.19 -16.99 -1.68
CA ARG A 41 -7.52 -18.16 -0.86
C ARG A 41 -6.62 -18.28 0.37
N GLY A 42 -5.30 -18.11 0.22
CA GLY A 42 -4.35 -18.22 1.33
C GLY A 42 -4.49 -17.08 2.36
N ALA A 43 -4.72 -15.85 1.90
CA ALA A 43 -4.81 -14.67 2.77
C ALA A 43 -6.24 -14.40 3.27
N GLY A 44 -7.25 -15.15 2.82
CA GLY A 44 -8.65 -15.00 3.24
C GLY A 44 -9.30 -13.66 2.86
N ILE A 45 -8.95 -13.12 1.68
CA ILE A 45 -9.38 -11.80 1.21
C ILE A 45 -9.93 -11.87 -0.22
N PRO A 46 -10.87 -10.98 -0.60
CA PRO A 46 -11.46 -10.98 -1.94
C PRO A 46 -10.41 -10.85 -3.04
N ILE A 47 -10.57 -11.61 -4.12
CA ILE A 47 -9.62 -11.62 -5.24
C ILE A 47 -9.44 -10.25 -5.90
N TYR A 48 -10.50 -9.43 -5.95
CA TYR A 48 -10.44 -8.07 -6.44
C TYR A 48 -9.53 -7.19 -5.58
N ASP A 49 -9.62 -7.30 -4.26
CA ASP A 49 -8.76 -6.56 -3.33
C ASP A 49 -7.30 -7.01 -3.43
N VAL A 50 -7.07 -8.31 -3.61
CA VAL A 50 -5.74 -8.86 -3.87
C VAL A 50 -5.15 -8.28 -5.15
N ALA A 51 -5.87 -8.36 -6.28
CA ALA A 51 -5.40 -7.83 -7.56
C ALA A 51 -5.14 -6.33 -7.49
N ARG A 52 -6.04 -5.58 -6.83
CA ARG A 52 -5.89 -4.15 -6.61
C ARG A 52 -4.65 -3.82 -5.79
N ARG A 53 -4.34 -4.61 -4.76
CA ARG A 53 -3.18 -4.41 -3.87
C ARG A 53 -1.87 -4.81 -4.54
N LEU A 54 -1.85 -5.93 -5.25
CA LEU A 54 -0.69 -6.37 -6.03
C LEU A 54 -0.29 -5.30 -7.06
N ASN A 55 -1.26 -4.72 -7.77
CA ASN A 55 -1.00 -3.65 -8.73
C ASN A 55 -0.65 -2.32 -8.06
N SER A 56 -1.22 -2.03 -6.89
CA SER A 56 -0.93 -0.78 -6.19
C SER A 56 0.35 -0.79 -5.38
N THR A 57 1.01 -1.93 -5.17
CA THR A 57 2.16 -2.05 -4.25
C THR A 57 3.38 -2.72 -4.92
N PRO A 58 3.93 -2.13 -6.00
CA PRO A 58 5.12 -2.66 -6.70
C PRO A 58 6.38 -2.76 -5.83
N GLU A 59 6.49 -2.01 -4.73
CA GLU A 59 7.66 -2.14 -3.85
C GLU A 59 7.71 -3.45 -3.07
N LEU A 60 6.57 -4.16 -2.94
CA LEU A 60 6.51 -5.48 -2.32
C LEU A 60 6.32 -6.60 -3.35
N PHE A 61 5.50 -6.36 -4.37
CA PHE A 61 5.07 -7.40 -5.31
C PHE A 61 5.44 -7.03 -6.74
N VAL A 62 6.13 -7.93 -7.41
CA VAL A 62 6.52 -7.78 -8.80
C VAL A 62 5.64 -8.68 -9.65
N ARG A 63 5.05 -8.08 -10.71
CA ARG A 63 4.33 -8.83 -11.74
C ARG A 63 5.35 -9.55 -12.63
N LEU A 64 5.22 -10.85 -12.75
CA LEU A 64 6.02 -11.62 -13.68
C LEU A 64 5.41 -11.50 -15.09
N PRO A 65 6.22 -11.27 -16.15
CA PRO A 65 5.74 -11.35 -17.51
C PRO A 65 5.20 -12.75 -17.75
N GLY A 66 3.94 -12.85 -18.19
CA GLY A 66 3.29 -14.12 -18.44
C GLY A 66 4.05 -14.89 -19.53
N LEU A 67 4.61 -16.04 -19.20
CA LEU A 67 5.22 -16.91 -20.18
C LEU A 67 4.08 -17.59 -20.96
N ARG A 68 3.80 -17.09 -22.17
CA ARG A 68 2.89 -17.63 -23.22
C ARG A 68 1.39 -17.89 -22.88
N ASP A 69 0.99 -18.13 -21.64
CA ASP A 69 -0.38 -18.58 -21.29
C ASP A 69 -1.37 -17.46 -20.94
N GLY A 70 -0.97 -16.18 -20.99
CA GLY A 70 -1.84 -15.06 -20.56
C GLY A 70 -2.12 -14.99 -19.05
N ILE A 71 -1.66 -15.98 -18.28
CA ILE A 71 -1.82 -16.04 -16.82
C ILE A 71 -0.85 -15.08 -16.13
N VAL A 72 -1.40 -14.13 -15.38
CA VAL A 72 -0.62 -13.17 -14.60
C VAL A 72 -0.22 -13.77 -13.27
N ARG A 73 1.09 -13.92 -13.04
CA ARG A 73 1.66 -14.37 -11.77
C ARG A 73 2.44 -13.24 -11.12
N TYR A 74 2.46 -13.25 -9.79
CA TYR A 74 3.20 -12.28 -8.99
C TYR A 74 4.26 -13.00 -8.17
N ARG A 75 5.28 -12.26 -7.76
CA ARG A 75 6.32 -12.72 -6.82
C ARG A 75 6.66 -11.59 -5.86
N LEU A 76 7.19 -11.92 -4.68
CA LEU A 76 7.88 -10.94 -3.85
C LEU A 76 9.04 -10.29 -4.63
N ALA A 77 9.21 -8.98 -4.46
CA ALA A 77 10.39 -8.28 -4.95
C ALA A 77 11.65 -8.91 -4.36
N SER A 78 12.73 -9.02 -5.13
CA SER A 78 13.98 -9.65 -4.69
C SER A 78 14.55 -9.01 -3.42
N SER A 79 14.43 -7.69 -3.30
CA SER A 79 14.84 -6.91 -2.12
C SER A 79 14.04 -7.21 -0.84
N VAL A 80 12.85 -7.79 -1.00
CA VAL A 80 11.94 -8.17 0.10
C VAL A 80 12.03 -9.66 0.36
N ALA A 81 12.13 -10.48 -0.69
CA ALA A 81 12.31 -11.93 -0.58
C ALA A 81 13.62 -12.34 0.12
N ALA A 82 14.65 -11.49 0.09
CA ALA A 82 15.91 -11.70 0.80
C ALA A 82 15.83 -11.36 2.30
N ARG A 83 14.72 -10.78 2.78
CA ARG A 83 14.55 -10.33 4.16
C ARG A 83 13.77 -11.33 4.99
N GLY A 84 14.03 -11.34 6.30
CA GLY A 84 13.24 -12.13 7.25
C GLY A 84 11.82 -11.58 7.42
N PRO A 85 10.86 -12.40 7.89
CA PRO A 85 9.46 -11.98 8.08
C PRO A 85 9.32 -10.74 8.98
N GLU A 86 10.10 -10.67 10.07
CA GLU A 86 10.10 -9.51 10.99
C GLU A 86 10.60 -8.23 10.30
N GLU A 87 11.61 -8.34 9.43
CA GLU A 87 12.14 -7.19 8.69
C GLU A 87 11.13 -6.69 7.64
N ILE A 88 10.37 -7.60 7.04
CA ILE A 88 9.31 -7.25 6.09
C ILE A 88 8.17 -6.54 6.83
N GLU A 89 7.77 -7.04 8.00
CA GLU A 89 6.78 -6.39 8.85
C GLU A 89 7.25 -4.98 9.26
N ALA A 90 8.50 -4.84 9.70
CA ALA A 90 9.08 -3.55 10.04
C ALA A 90 9.11 -2.60 8.83
N LEU A 91 9.37 -3.11 7.62
CA LEU A 91 9.35 -2.33 6.40
C LEU A 91 7.93 -1.84 6.08
N ILE A 92 6.92 -2.71 6.16
CA ILE A 92 5.51 -2.37 5.97
C ILE A 92 5.07 -1.33 7.01
N ALA A 93 5.46 -1.51 8.28
CA ALA A 93 5.14 -0.60 9.37
C ALA A 93 5.78 0.79 9.18
N ARG A 94 7.04 0.85 8.73
CA ARG A 94 7.72 2.12 8.41
C ARG A 94 7.01 2.87 7.29
N HIS A 95 6.61 2.19 6.21
CA HIS A 95 5.86 2.81 5.12
C HIS A 95 4.48 3.30 5.57
N ALA A 96 3.75 2.52 6.37
CA ALA A 96 2.47 2.93 6.96
C ALA A 96 2.61 4.17 7.87
N ARG A 97 3.70 4.23 8.65
CA ARG A 97 3.99 5.38 9.52
C ARG A 97 4.31 6.63 8.69
N ARG A 98 5.11 6.50 7.62
CA ARG A 98 5.41 7.60 6.70
C ARG A 98 4.14 8.15 6.03
N GLU A 99 3.24 7.27 5.57
CA GLU A 99 1.94 7.67 5.04
C GLU A 99 1.09 8.42 6.08
N THR A 100 1.16 8.03 7.34
CA THR A 100 0.45 8.70 8.43
C THR A 100 1.01 10.10 8.71
N TRP A 101 2.34 10.25 8.72
CA TRP A 101 2.99 11.57 8.83
C TRP A 101 2.62 12.50 7.67
N LEU A 102 2.55 11.97 6.44
CA LEU A 102 2.12 12.75 5.28
C LEU A 102 0.67 13.25 5.43
N LEU A 103 -0.23 12.42 5.97
CA LEU A 103 -1.58 12.86 6.27
C LEU A 103 -1.59 13.97 7.34
N TYR A 104 -0.83 13.82 8.42
CA TYR A 104 -0.75 14.85 9.45
C TYR A 104 -0.18 16.17 8.90
N ALA A 105 0.86 16.10 8.06
CA ALA A 105 1.41 17.28 7.39
C ALA A 105 0.36 17.97 6.50
N LEU A 106 -0.41 17.20 5.74
CA LEU A 106 -1.50 17.74 4.94
C LEU A 106 -2.55 18.46 5.80
N VAL A 107 -3.03 17.80 6.85
CA VAL A 107 -4.04 18.37 7.75
C VAL A 107 -3.52 19.65 8.39
N ALA A 108 -2.25 19.68 8.80
CA ALA A 108 -1.61 20.86 9.34
C ALA A 108 -1.54 22.01 8.32
N ILE A 109 -1.20 21.72 7.05
CA ILE A 109 -1.19 22.73 5.98
C ILE A 109 -2.58 23.30 5.75
N ILE A 110 -3.61 22.45 5.65
CA ILE A 110 -5.01 22.89 5.47
C ILE A 110 -5.44 23.76 6.66
N PHE A 111 -5.12 23.34 7.88
CA PHE A 111 -5.42 24.10 9.09
C PHE A 111 -4.73 25.46 9.09
N LEU A 112 -3.45 25.52 8.70
CA LEU A 112 -2.69 26.76 8.63
C LEU A 112 -3.27 27.72 7.57
N ILE A 113 -3.65 27.20 6.40
CA ILE A 113 -4.31 27.98 5.33
C ILE A 113 -5.65 28.54 5.82
N LEU A 114 -6.42 27.77 6.60
CA LEU A 114 -7.70 28.21 7.15
C LEU A 114 -7.53 29.21 8.31
N LEU A 115 -6.45 29.11 9.07
CA LEU A 115 -6.16 29.99 10.20
C LEU A 115 -5.92 31.44 9.77
N VAL A 116 -5.22 31.65 8.65
CA VAL A 116 -4.89 32.98 8.12
C VAL A 116 -6.15 33.85 7.89
N PRO A 117 -7.17 33.44 7.10
CA PRO A 117 -8.36 34.26 6.88
C PRO A 117 -9.18 34.44 8.15
N VAL A 118 -9.21 33.46 9.06
CA VAL A 118 -9.88 33.61 10.36
C VAL A 118 -9.22 34.74 11.17
N MET A 119 -7.89 34.72 11.29
CA MET A 119 -7.14 35.79 11.96
C MET A 119 -7.33 37.17 11.32
N VAL A 120 -7.45 37.23 9.99
CA VAL A 120 -7.67 38.49 9.26
C VAL A 120 -9.11 39.00 9.42
N MET A 121 -10.10 38.11 9.50
CA MET A 121 -11.51 38.49 9.62
C MET A 121 -11.93 38.87 11.05
N VAL A 122 -11.33 38.27 12.09
CA VAL A 122 -11.63 38.57 13.50
C VAL A 122 -11.61 40.07 13.84
N PRO A 123 -10.57 40.87 13.48
CA PRO A 123 -10.56 42.30 13.78
C PRO A 123 -11.53 43.12 12.92
N THR A 124 -12.08 42.56 11.85
CA THR A 124 -13.04 43.23 10.96
C THR A 124 -14.48 43.13 11.48
N PHE A 125 -14.76 42.15 12.36
CA PHE A 125 -16.07 41.92 12.96
C PHE A 125 -16.17 42.36 14.43
N LEU A 126 -15.07 42.83 15.04
CA LEU A 126 -14.99 43.32 16.42
C LEU A 126 -14.93 44.86 16.42
#